data_AF-A0AAW0C564-F1
#
_entry.id   AF-A0AAW0C564-F1
#
_cell.length_a   1.000
_cell.length_b   1.000
_cell.length_c   1.000
_cell.angle_alpha   90.00
_cell.angle_beta   90.00
_cell.angle_gamma   90.00
#
_symmetry.space_group_name_H-M   'P 1'
#
loop_
_entity.id
_entity.type
_entity.pdbx_description
1 polymer ?
#
loop_
_entity_poly.entity_id
_entity_poly.type
_entity_poly.pdbx_seq_one_letter_code
_entity_poly.pdbx_strand_id
1 'polypeptide(L)'
;MPRQKTRSKAAIQAANRLKASNYYYRNRETILAKHRALREHAKRKEEVARFKTTKEKTQMRFQKDQAGIGKDATSFLDPLGRLRRLKKKMASDTGGSVSGYINNAFHLTMQIRSSGSQAASTPLSRAYDMFMQILSQINRLDDLVLNDHGAGKEHQRVQAFREQVRWIIRCLDDIDMYILDPDADPRKAYNEGKLAFQDPGNQQFIDGFTGAPKIEYMMNIGRSV
;
A
#
# COMPACT_ATOMS: atom_id res chain seq x y z
N MET A 1 -43.33 88.94 -4.55
CA MET A 1 -42.47 87.93 -5.23
C MET A 1 -43.05 86.54 -5.01
N PRO A 2 -43.26 85.71 -6.05
CA PRO A 2 -43.82 84.37 -5.87
C PRO A 2 -42.81 83.43 -5.21
N ARG A 3 -43.24 82.71 -4.16
CA ARG A 3 -42.44 81.69 -3.44
C ARG A 3 -42.19 80.47 -4.35
N GLN A 4 -40.92 80.05 -4.46
CA GLN A 4 -40.54 78.84 -5.21
C GLN A 4 -41.12 77.58 -4.55
N LYS A 5 -41.81 76.76 -5.35
CA LYS A 5 -42.34 75.44 -4.94
C LYS A 5 -41.19 74.50 -4.57
N THR A 6 -41.23 73.95 -3.36
CA THR A 6 -40.31 72.90 -2.90
C THR A 6 -40.50 71.62 -3.71
N ARG A 7 -39.40 71.01 -4.18
CA ARG A 7 -39.43 69.81 -5.03
C ARG A 7 -39.92 68.59 -4.24
N SER A 8 -40.72 67.72 -4.88
CA SER A 8 -41.24 66.49 -4.28
C SER A 8 -40.13 65.46 -3.99
N LYS A 9 -40.32 64.59 -2.99
CA LYS A 9 -39.37 63.52 -2.64
C LYS A 9 -39.01 62.63 -3.83
N ALA A 10 -39.98 62.32 -4.68
CA ALA A 10 -39.78 61.55 -5.91
C ALA A 10 -38.84 62.27 -6.90
N ALA A 11 -38.99 63.59 -7.06
CA ALA A 11 -38.11 64.38 -7.91
C ALA A 11 -36.67 64.44 -7.38
N ILE A 12 -36.50 64.47 -6.05
CA ILE A 12 -35.18 64.43 -5.40
C ILE A 12 -34.51 63.06 -5.61
N GLN A 13 -35.24 61.96 -5.45
CA GLN A 13 -34.70 60.62 -5.68
C GLN A 13 -34.30 60.39 -7.14
N ALA A 14 -35.12 60.84 -8.10
CA ALA A 14 -34.81 60.79 -9.52
C ALA A 14 -33.53 61.58 -9.83
N ALA A 15 -33.40 62.79 -9.26
CA ALA A 15 -32.20 63.61 -9.41
C ALA A 15 -30.95 62.96 -8.80
N ASN A 16 -31.07 62.30 -7.65
CA ASN A 16 -29.93 61.60 -7.02
C ASN A 16 -29.51 60.36 -7.80
N ARG A 17 -30.46 59.58 -8.35
CA ARG A 17 -30.16 58.47 -9.24
C ARG A 17 -29.43 58.94 -10.51
N LEU A 18 -29.89 60.04 -11.10
CA LEU A 18 -29.24 60.64 -12.26
C LEU A 18 -27.82 61.15 -11.93
N LYS A 19 -27.64 61.80 -10.77
CA LYS A 19 -26.32 62.24 -10.29
C LYS A 19 -25.37 61.06 -10.06
N ALA A 20 -25.82 60.00 -9.40
CA ALA A 20 -25.02 58.81 -9.16
C ALA A 20 -24.65 58.08 -10.47
N SER A 21 -25.61 57.98 -11.41
CA SER A 21 -25.37 57.43 -12.75
C SER A 21 -24.33 58.26 -13.50
N ASN A 22 -24.51 59.58 -13.57
CA ASN A 22 -23.57 60.47 -14.24
C ASN A 22 -22.19 60.44 -13.59
N TYR A 23 -22.12 60.35 -12.25
CA TYR A 23 -20.86 60.19 -11.53
C TYR A 23 -20.17 58.87 -11.88
N TYR A 24 -20.92 57.77 -11.93
CA TYR A 24 -20.40 56.46 -12.35
C TYR A 24 -19.88 56.51 -13.78
N TYR A 25 -20.63 57.05 -14.74
CA TYR A 25 -20.19 57.14 -16.13
C TYR A 25 -18.96 58.03 -16.31
N ARG A 26 -18.90 59.17 -15.61
CA ARG A 26 -17.73 60.07 -15.63
C ARG A 26 -16.48 59.43 -15.02
N ASN A 27 -16.64 58.60 -13.98
CA ASN A 27 -15.52 57.99 -13.26
C ASN A 27 -15.40 56.48 -13.52
N ARG A 28 -16.02 55.98 -14.59
CA ARG A 28 -16.22 54.54 -14.84
C ARG A 28 -14.89 53.82 -14.91
N GLU A 29 -13.95 54.38 -15.64
CA GLU A 29 -12.61 53.81 -15.82
C GLU A 29 -11.86 53.72 -14.50
N THR A 30 -11.90 54.77 -13.68
CA THR A 30 -11.25 54.80 -12.36
C THR A 30 -11.87 53.78 -11.39
N ILE A 31 -13.19 53.65 -11.39
CA ILE A 31 -13.92 52.67 -10.57
C ILE A 31 -13.56 51.24 -11.02
N LEU A 32 -13.58 50.98 -12.32
CA LEU A 32 -13.20 49.68 -12.88
C LEU A 32 -11.74 49.35 -12.62
N ALA A 33 -10.83 50.32 -12.73
CA ALA A 33 -9.40 50.16 -12.43
C ALA A 33 -9.18 49.80 -10.95
N LYS A 34 -9.86 50.48 -10.02
CA LYS A 34 -9.80 50.14 -8.58
C LYS A 34 -10.31 48.72 -8.32
N HIS A 35 -11.41 48.30 -8.94
CA HIS A 35 -11.91 46.94 -8.80
C HIS A 35 -10.96 45.89 -9.40
N ARG A 36 -10.31 46.17 -10.54
CA ARG A 36 -9.29 45.28 -11.12
C ARG A 36 -8.09 45.15 -10.19
N ALA A 37 -7.56 46.25 -9.67
CA ALA A 37 -6.44 46.26 -8.73
C ALA A 37 -6.73 45.46 -7.44
N LEU A 38 -7.94 45.58 -6.88
CA LEU A 38 -8.36 44.79 -5.72
C LEU A 38 -8.41 43.29 -6.02
N ARG A 39 -8.92 42.90 -7.21
CA ARG A 39 -8.95 41.49 -7.63
C ARG A 39 -7.55 40.93 -7.87
N GLU A 40 -6.66 41.69 -8.49
CA GLU A 40 -5.27 41.27 -8.69
C GLU A 40 -4.52 41.11 -7.37
N HIS A 41 -4.71 42.04 -6.42
CA HIS A 41 -4.11 41.92 -5.10
C HIS A 41 -4.64 40.70 -4.32
N ALA A 42 -5.94 40.40 -4.43
CA ALA A 42 -6.52 39.18 -3.85
C ALA A 42 -5.94 37.91 -4.49
N LYS A 43 -5.81 37.87 -5.83
CA LYS A 43 -5.16 36.76 -6.54
C LYS A 43 -3.71 36.54 -6.11
N ARG A 44 -2.91 37.61 -6.00
CA ARG A 44 -1.52 37.53 -5.52
C ARG A 44 -1.43 36.98 -4.09
N LYS A 45 -2.33 37.39 -3.19
CA LYS A 45 -2.38 36.84 -1.83
C LYS A 45 -2.70 35.34 -1.81
N GLU A 46 -3.63 34.90 -2.66
CA GLU A 46 -3.98 33.49 -2.79
C GLU A 46 -2.83 32.66 -3.37
N GLU A 47 -2.15 33.17 -4.40
CA GLU A 47 -0.96 32.54 -4.99
C GLU A 47 0.17 32.38 -3.97
N VAL A 48 0.44 33.41 -3.16
CA VAL A 48 1.45 33.33 -2.09
C VAL A 48 1.07 32.27 -1.04
N ALA A 49 -0.20 32.17 -0.66
CA ALA A 49 -0.69 31.15 0.27
C ALA A 49 -0.56 29.72 -0.32
N ARG A 50 -0.89 29.54 -1.60
CA ARG A 50 -0.70 28.27 -2.32
C ARG A 50 0.78 27.91 -2.44
N PHE A 51 1.65 28.88 -2.69
CA PHE A 51 3.09 28.64 -2.76
C PHE A 51 3.68 28.24 -1.40
N LYS A 52 3.29 28.90 -0.31
CA LYS A 52 3.71 28.53 1.05
C LYS A 52 3.28 27.12 1.42
N THR A 53 2.01 26.77 1.22
CA THR A 53 1.49 25.43 1.51
C THR A 53 2.15 24.34 0.65
N THR A 54 2.47 24.65 -0.60
CA THR A 54 3.21 23.73 -1.48
C THR A 54 4.64 23.54 -1.00
N LYS A 55 5.34 24.63 -0.64
CA LYS A 55 6.70 24.58 -0.09
C LYS A 55 6.77 23.78 1.22
N GLU A 56 5.82 23.99 2.13
CA GLU A 56 5.71 23.23 3.39
C GLU A 56 5.46 21.73 3.12
N LYS A 57 4.57 21.39 2.18
CA LYS A 57 4.35 19.99 1.78
C LYS A 57 5.60 19.35 1.18
N THR A 58 6.31 20.06 0.31
CA THR A 58 7.55 19.57 -0.30
C THR A 58 8.65 19.41 0.75
N GLN A 59 8.76 20.34 1.71
CA GLN A 59 9.71 20.24 2.82
C GLN A 59 9.39 19.07 3.76
N MET A 60 8.12 18.83 4.09
CA MET A 60 7.71 17.66 4.88
C MET A 60 7.98 16.34 4.14
N ARG A 61 7.78 16.29 2.82
CA ARG A 61 8.17 15.13 2.01
C ARG A 61 9.68 14.91 2.03
N PHE A 62 10.47 15.96 1.78
CA PHE A 62 11.93 15.87 1.80
C PHE A 62 12.48 15.43 3.17
N GLN A 63 11.93 15.95 4.28
CA GLN A 63 12.31 15.51 5.63
C GLN A 63 11.89 14.06 5.90
N LYS A 64 10.72 13.63 5.44
CA LYS A 64 10.27 12.24 5.53
C LYS A 64 11.15 11.31 4.71
N ASP A 65 11.56 11.75 3.53
CA ASP A 65 12.45 11.00 2.62
C ASP A 65 13.86 10.92 3.22
N GLN A 66 14.40 12.01 3.77
CA GLN A 66 15.68 11.99 4.50
C GLN A 66 15.64 11.12 5.76
N ALA A 67 14.54 11.13 6.51
CA ALA A 67 14.35 10.24 7.65
C ALA A 67 14.20 8.76 7.24
N GLY A 68 13.64 8.50 6.05
CA GLY A 68 13.63 7.17 5.42
C GLY A 68 15.04 6.71 5.06
N ILE A 69 15.78 7.55 4.34
CA ILE A 69 17.15 7.26 3.90
C ILE A 69 18.11 7.07 5.09
N GLY A 70 18.00 7.88 6.15
CA GLY A 70 18.81 7.73 7.37
C GLY A 70 18.47 6.47 8.19
N LYS A 71 17.20 6.05 8.18
CA LYS A 71 16.77 4.74 8.72
C LYS A 71 17.30 3.58 7.88
N ASP A 72 17.36 3.73 6.56
CA ASP A 72 17.84 2.70 5.65
C ASP A 72 19.37 2.51 5.71
N ALA A 73 20.12 3.58 5.96
CA ALA A 73 21.58 3.54 6.14
C ALA A 73 22.00 2.87 7.46
N THR A 74 21.35 3.18 8.57
CA THR A 74 21.58 2.50 9.87
C THR A 74 21.00 1.08 9.90
N SER A 75 19.94 0.85 9.13
CA SER A 75 19.33 -0.45 8.88
C SER A 75 20.28 -1.46 8.24
N PHE A 76 21.21 -1.02 7.39
CA PHE A 76 22.15 -1.91 6.71
C PHE A 76 23.07 -2.65 7.68
N LEU A 77 23.38 -2.01 8.82
CA LEU A 77 24.30 -2.47 9.86
C LEU A 77 23.62 -3.26 10.99
N ASP A 78 22.29 -3.37 11.02
CA ASP A 78 21.54 -4.12 12.04
C ASP A 78 20.78 -5.31 11.40
N PRO A 79 21.41 -6.50 11.32
CA PRO A 79 20.79 -7.69 10.76
C PRO A 79 19.48 -8.10 11.46
N LEU A 80 19.40 -7.92 12.78
CA LEU A 80 18.21 -8.27 13.57
C LEU A 80 17.05 -7.29 13.35
N GLY A 81 17.36 -6.00 13.19
CA GLY A 81 16.39 -4.99 12.78
C GLY A 81 15.83 -5.27 11.39
N ARG A 82 16.68 -5.70 10.44
CA ARG A 82 16.26 -6.11 9.09
C ARG A 82 15.36 -7.33 9.13
N LEU A 83 15.69 -8.34 9.93
CA LEU A 83 14.84 -9.52 10.14
C LEU A 83 13.45 -9.14 10.65
N ARG A 84 13.37 -8.25 11.64
CA ARG A 84 12.08 -7.73 12.17
C ARG A 84 11.27 -6.99 11.13
N ARG A 85 11.92 -6.13 10.33
CA ARG A 85 11.27 -5.40 9.22
C ARG A 85 10.73 -6.37 8.17
N LEU A 86 11.49 -7.41 7.84
CA LEU A 86 11.07 -8.41 6.86
C LEU A 86 9.86 -9.22 7.35
N LYS A 87 9.86 -9.65 8.61
CA LYS A 87 8.68 -10.28 9.25
C LYS A 87 7.45 -9.37 9.21
N LYS A 88 7.62 -8.10 9.57
CA LYS A 88 6.53 -7.11 9.55
C LYS A 88 6.01 -6.87 8.12
N LYS A 89 6.91 -6.80 7.14
CA LYS A 89 6.56 -6.68 5.72
C LYS A 89 5.73 -7.89 5.28
N MET A 90 6.19 -9.11 5.56
CA MET A 90 5.46 -10.34 5.25
C MET A 90 4.05 -10.31 5.85
N ALA A 91 3.91 -9.99 7.13
CA ALA A 91 2.60 -9.88 7.77
C ALA A 91 1.71 -8.79 7.15
N SER A 92 2.29 -7.68 6.69
CA SER A 92 1.55 -6.63 5.99
C SER A 92 1.08 -7.10 4.61
N ASP A 93 1.96 -7.75 3.85
CA ASP A 93 1.68 -8.21 2.48
C ASP A 93 0.64 -9.34 2.46
N THR A 94 0.59 -10.16 3.52
CA THR A 94 -0.41 -11.23 3.68
C THR A 94 -1.67 -10.82 4.43
N GLY A 95 -1.80 -9.56 4.86
CA GLY A 95 -2.95 -9.10 5.65
C GLY A 95 -3.06 -9.74 7.04
N GLY A 96 -1.95 -10.24 7.57
CA GLY A 96 -1.85 -10.82 8.93
C GLY A 96 -2.07 -12.33 9.01
N SER A 97 -2.49 -12.99 7.94
CA SER A 97 -2.61 -14.46 7.87
C SER A 97 -2.06 -14.96 6.54
N VAL A 98 -0.97 -15.72 6.62
CA VAL A 98 -0.32 -16.31 5.45
C VAL A 98 -1.19 -17.42 4.87
N SER A 99 -1.75 -18.28 5.73
CA SER A 99 -2.68 -19.34 5.32
C SER A 99 -3.90 -18.77 4.59
N GLY A 100 -4.50 -17.70 5.13
CA GLY A 100 -5.60 -16.97 4.50
C GLY A 100 -5.23 -16.32 3.18
N TYR A 101 -4.00 -15.77 3.09
CA TYR A 101 -3.47 -15.21 1.84
C TYR A 101 -3.30 -16.29 0.76
N ILE A 102 -2.70 -17.45 1.08
CA ILE A 102 -2.56 -18.58 0.16
C ILE A 102 -3.93 -19.07 -0.31
N ASN A 103 -4.88 -19.22 0.63
CA ASN A 103 -6.24 -19.63 0.30
C ASN A 103 -6.90 -18.68 -0.72
N ASN A 104 -6.77 -17.37 -0.50
CA ASN A 104 -7.29 -16.39 -1.44
C ASN A 104 -6.59 -16.45 -2.81
N ALA A 105 -5.26 -16.60 -2.82
CA ALA A 105 -4.49 -16.75 -4.05
C ALA A 105 -4.91 -17.99 -4.86
N PHE A 106 -5.21 -19.10 -4.18
CA PHE A 106 -5.77 -20.31 -4.78
C PHE A 106 -7.11 -20.03 -5.46
N HIS A 107 -8.09 -19.47 -4.74
CA HIS A 107 -9.43 -19.20 -5.29
C HIS A 107 -9.40 -18.26 -6.50
N LEU A 108 -8.62 -17.17 -6.41
CA LEU A 108 -8.46 -16.24 -7.53
C LEU A 108 -7.80 -16.90 -8.74
N THR A 109 -6.81 -17.77 -8.52
CA THR A 109 -6.18 -18.53 -9.61
C THR A 109 -7.16 -19.51 -10.25
N MET A 110 -7.96 -20.21 -9.46
CA MET A 110 -9.01 -21.11 -9.97
C MET A 110 -10.10 -20.36 -10.74
N GLN A 111 -10.43 -19.13 -10.34
CA GLN A 111 -11.36 -18.27 -11.06
C GLN A 111 -10.82 -17.85 -12.44
N ILE A 112 -9.55 -17.42 -12.50
CA ILE A 112 -8.86 -17.08 -13.76
C ILE A 112 -8.80 -18.29 -14.70
N ARG A 113 -8.50 -19.47 -14.16
CA ARG A 113 -8.50 -20.71 -14.97
C ARG A 113 -9.90 -21.02 -15.53
N SER A 114 -10.94 -20.90 -14.71
CA SER A 114 -12.31 -21.17 -15.15
C SER A 114 -12.84 -20.15 -16.17
N SER A 115 -12.28 -18.94 -16.23
CA SER A 115 -12.66 -17.95 -17.24
C SER A 115 -11.99 -18.17 -18.61
N GLY A 116 -11.11 -19.18 -18.72
CA GLY A 116 -10.34 -19.44 -19.95
C GLY A 116 -9.25 -18.39 -20.23
N SER A 117 -8.98 -17.49 -19.28
CA SER A 117 -7.99 -16.44 -19.44
C SER A 117 -6.57 -17.01 -19.30
N GLN A 118 -5.74 -16.82 -20.32
CA GLN A 118 -4.30 -17.08 -20.26
C GLN A 118 -3.57 -15.85 -19.72
N ALA A 119 -3.71 -15.61 -18.42
CA ALA A 119 -2.95 -14.55 -17.76
C ALA A 119 -1.47 -14.93 -17.68
N ALA A 120 -0.57 -14.00 -18.06
CA ALA A 120 0.89 -14.21 -17.98
C ALA A 120 1.41 -14.43 -16.54
N SER A 121 0.64 -14.01 -15.53
CA SER A 121 0.96 -14.23 -14.11
C SER A 121 -0.34 -14.53 -13.36
N THR A 122 -0.33 -15.54 -12.49
CA THR A 122 -1.44 -15.84 -11.60
C THR A 122 -1.18 -15.26 -10.20
N PRO A 123 -2.21 -15.09 -9.36
CA PRO A 123 -2.02 -14.77 -7.94
C PRO A 123 -1.07 -15.75 -7.23
N LEU A 124 -1.14 -17.05 -7.54
CA LEU A 124 -0.20 -18.05 -7.01
C LEU A 124 1.24 -17.80 -7.47
N SER A 125 1.48 -17.53 -8.77
CA SER A 125 2.84 -17.27 -9.27
C SER A 125 3.43 -16.01 -8.64
N ARG A 126 2.62 -14.96 -8.43
CA ARG A 126 3.05 -13.74 -7.73
C ARG A 126 3.36 -14.00 -6.25
N ALA A 127 2.56 -14.83 -5.58
CA ALA A 127 2.83 -15.24 -4.21
C ALA A 127 4.17 -15.98 -4.12
N TYR A 128 4.40 -16.93 -5.04
CA TYR A 128 5.65 -17.67 -5.14
C TYR A 128 6.87 -16.75 -5.29
N ASP A 129 6.83 -15.83 -6.27
CA ASP A 129 7.91 -14.86 -6.50
C ASP A 129 8.18 -14.00 -5.25
N MET A 130 7.12 -13.54 -4.58
CA MET A 130 7.24 -12.75 -3.36
C MET A 130 7.94 -13.53 -2.24
N PHE A 131 7.52 -14.76 -1.96
CA PHE A 131 8.12 -15.56 -0.90
C PHE A 131 9.53 -16.03 -1.24
N MET A 132 9.84 -16.29 -2.52
CA MET A 132 11.21 -16.55 -2.98
C MET A 132 12.12 -15.34 -2.78
N GLN A 133 11.64 -14.12 -3.05
CA GLN A 133 12.38 -12.90 -2.76
C GLN A 133 12.64 -12.73 -1.25
N ILE A 134 11.64 -13.00 -0.41
CA ILE A 134 11.78 -12.98 1.05
C ILE A 134 12.82 -14.02 1.49
N LEU A 135 12.75 -15.25 0.98
CA LEU A 135 13.70 -16.32 1.31
C LEU A 135 15.14 -15.93 0.95
N SER A 136 15.35 -15.36 -0.24
CA SER A 136 16.67 -14.86 -0.67
C SER A 136 17.21 -13.77 0.28
N GLN A 137 16.35 -12.87 0.75
CA GLN A 137 16.73 -11.86 1.74
C GLN A 137 17.06 -12.48 3.10
N ILE A 138 16.32 -13.50 3.54
CA ILE A 138 16.60 -14.22 4.79
C ILE A 138 17.96 -14.93 4.72
N ASN A 139 18.28 -15.61 3.60
CA ASN A 139 19.57 -16.29 3.44
C ASN A 139 20.74 -15.31 3.59
N ARG A 140 20.64 -14.12 2.99
CA ARG A 140 21.68 -13.07 3.16
C ARG A 140 21.77 -12.57 4.61
N LEU A 141 20.65 -12.53 5.33
CA LEU A 141 20.64 -12.14 6.74
C LEU A 141 21.17 -13.25 7.66
N ASP A 142 21.00 -14.52 7.29
CA ASP A 142 21.50 -15.68 8.02
C ASP A 142 23.02 -15.65 8.12
N ASP A 143 23.69 -15.42 6.98
CA ASP A 143 25.15 -15.30 6.93
C ASP A 143 25.65 -14.12 7.78
N LEU A 144 24.96 -12.96 7.71
CA LEU A 144 25.32 -11.77 8.49
C LEU A 144 25.13 -12.00 10.00
N VAL A 145 24.01 -12.59 10.40
CA VAL A 145 23.75 -12.90 11.82
C VAL A 145 24.72 -13.94 12.35
N LEU A 146 25.07 -14.95 11.54
CA LEU A 146 26.05 -15.96 11.91
C LEU A 146 27.43 -15.34 12.13
N ASN A 147 27.84 -14.39 11.28
CA ASN A 147 29.11 -13.68 11.42
C ASN A 147 29.13 -12.72 12.63
N ASP A 148 28.05 -11.97 12.86
CA ASP A 148 28.00 -10.94 13.91
C ASP A 148 27.69 -11.51 15.31
N HIS A 149 26.87 -12.56 15.38
CA HIS A 149 26.33 -13.09 16.65
C HIS A 149 26.62 -14.58 16.88
N GLY A 150 27.23 -15.28 15.92
CA GLY A 150 27.49 -16.72 16.00
C GLY A 150 26.21 -17.58 15.92
N ALA A 151 26.35 -18.87 16.21
CA ALA A 151 25.26 -19.86 16.15
C ALA A 151 24.29 -19.81 17.36
N GLY A 152 24.09 -18.63 17.95
CA GLY A 152 23.27 -18.41 19.14
C GLY A 152 21.76 -18.36 18.87
N LYS A 153 21.01 -17.78 19.82
CA LYS A 153 19.54 -17.66 19.75
C LYS A 153 19.09 -16.79 18.57
N GLU A 154 19.90 -15.81 18.21
CA GLU A 154 19.71 -14.87 17.11
C GLU A 154 19.70 -15.60 15.78
N HIS A 155 20.73 -16.42 15.53
CA HIS A 155 20.80 -17.29 14.36
C HIS A 155 19.64 -18.28 14.33
N GLN A 156 19.29 -18.91 15.47
CA GLN A 156 18.11 -19.79 15.55
C GLN A 156 16.80 -19.09 15.17
N ARG A 157 16.64 -17.80 15.50
CA ARG A 157 15.46 -17.01 15.08
C ARG A 157 15.43 -16.76 13.58
N VAL A 158 16.58 -16.55 12.95
CA VAL A 158 16.69 -16.43 11.49
C VAL A 158 16.34 -17.77 10.85
N GLN A 159 16.90 -18.86 11.37
CA GLN A 159 16.64 -20.23 10.92
C GLN A 159 15.16 -20.59 11.00
N ALA A 160 14.51 -20.31 12.13
CA ALA A 160 13.08 -20.56 12.29
C ALA A 160 12.24 -19.76 11.28
N PHE A 161 12.61 -18.50 11.01
CA PHE A 161 11.91 -17.69 10.01
C PHE A 161 12.17 -18.17 8.58
N ARG A 162 13.39 -18.60 8.28
CA ARG A 162 13.76 -19.22 7.01
C ARG A 162 12.91 -20.45 6.74
N GLU A 163 12.77 -21.30 7.75
CA GLU A 163 12.01 -22.55 7.65
C GLU A 163 10.51 -22.28 7.50
N GLN A 164 9.97 -21.27 8.20
CA GLN A 164 8.61 -20.79 7.99
C GLN A 164 8.36 -20.42 6.52
N VAL A 165 9.25 -19.62 5.92
CA VAL A 165 9.12 -19.19 4.51
C VAL A 165 9.29 -20.37 3.54
N ARG A 166 10.17 -21.33 3.83
CA ARG A 166 10.29 -22.55 3.02
C ARG A 166 9.02 -23.39 3.04
N TRP A 167 8.37 -23.52 4.19
CA TRP A 167 7.09 -24.23 4.29
C TRP A 167 5.96 -23.53 3.54
N ILE A 168 5.95 -22.20 3.53
CA ILE A 168 5.02 -21.43 2.70
C ILE A 168 5.23 -21.75 1.22
N ILE A 169 6.48 -21.75 0.76
CA ILE A 169 6.82 -22.08 -0.64
C ILE A 169 6.40 -23.51 -0.97
N ARG A 170 6.66 -24.49 -0.09
CA ARG A 170 6.20 -25.88 -0.27
C ARG A 170 4.69 -25.99 -0.43
N CYS A 171 3.92 -25.20 0.33
CA CYS A 171 2.47 -25.17 0.19
C CYS A 171 2.04 -24.62 -1.18
N LEU A 172 2.78 -23.67 -1.73
CA LEU A 172 2.52 -23.15 -3.08
C LEU A 172 2.92 -24.16 -4.16
N ASP A 173 4.07 -24.81 -4.02
CA ASP A 173 4.53 -25.88 -4.92
C ASP A 173 3.53 -27.05 -4.95
N ASP A 174 2.99 -27.44 -3.79
CA ASP A 174 1.94 -28.47 -3.69
C ASP A 174 0.72 -28.12 -4.52
N ILE A 175 0.22 -26.88 -4.41
CA ILE A 175 -0.90 -26.40 -5.23
C ILE A 175 -0.53 -26.42 -6.72
N ASP A 176 0.67 -25.94 -7.07
CA ASP A 176 1.13 -25.91 -8.46
C ASP A 176 1.27 -27.33 -9.05
N MET A 177 1.64 -28.34 -8.25
CA MET A 177 1.64 -29.74 -8.68
C MET A 177 0.24 -30.21 -9.08
N TYR A 178 -0.79 -29.98 -8.25
CA TYR A 178 -2.19 -30.29 -8.61
C TYR A 178 -2.70 -29.50 -9.82
N ILE A 179 -2.13 -28.32 -10.07
CA ILE A 179 -2.49 -27.44 -11.19
C ILE A 179 -1.90 -27.95 -12.51
N LEU A 180 -0.69 -28.51 -12.47
CA LEU A 180 0.08 -28.98 -13.62
C LEU A 180 -0.23 -30.43 -13.99
N ASP A 181 -0.64 -31.25 -13.02
CA ASP A 181 -1.04 -32.64 -13.26
C ASP A 181 -2.37 -32.68 -14.04
N PRO A 182 -2.38 -33.21 -15.28
CA PRO A 182 -3.59 -33.28 -16.11
C PRO A 182 -4.66 -34.24 -15.56
N ASP A 183 -4.26 -35.20 -14.71
CA ASP A 183 -5.17 -36.18 -14.10
C ASP A 183 -5.67 -35.74 -12.71
N ALA A 184 -5.10 -34.67 -12.16
CA ALA A 184 -5.49 -34.11 -10.88
C ALA A 184 -6.52 -32.97 -11.04
N ASP A 185 -7.53 -32.96 -10.16
CA ASP A 185 -8.42 -31.81 -10.02
C ASP A 185 -8.03 -31.00 -8.76
N PRO A 186 -7.42 -29.81 -8.91
CA PRO A 186 -7.02 -28.98 -7.78
C PRO A 186 -8.22 -28.54 -6.92
N ARG A 187 -9.42 -28.41 -7.50
CA ARG A 187 -10.64 -28.07 -6.74
C ARG A 187 -11.11 -29.25 -5.90
N LYS A 188 -11.03 -30.47 -6.44
CA LYS A 188 -11.31 -31.69 -5.68
C LYS A 188 -10.33 -31.85 -4.53
N ALA A 189 -9.03 -31.67 -4.77
CA ALA A 189 -8.01 -31.73 -3.72
C ALA A 189 -8.25 -30.71 -2.60
N TYR A 190 -8.62 -29.47 -2.96
CA TYR A 190 -9.02 -28.45 -1.99
C TYR A 190 -10.25 -28.85 -1.16
N ASN A 191 -11.30 -29.34 -1.82
CA ASN A 191 -12.54 -29.74 -1.13
C ASN A 191 -12.33 -30.95 -0.20
N GLU A 192 -11.41 -31.84 -0.55
CA GLU A 192 -11.03 -33.00 0.25
C GLU A 192 -10.01 -32.66 1.35
N GLY A 193 -9.55 -31.41 1.46
CA GLY A 193 -8.57 -31.00 2.46
C GLY A 193 -7.17 -31.58 2.23
N LYS A 194 -6.83 -31.95 0.99
CA LYS A 194 -5.57 -32.62 0.63
C LYS A 194 -4.41 -31.67 0.38
N LEU A 195 -4.67 -30.37 0.26
CA LEU A 195 -3.61 -29.39 0.00
C LEU A 195 -2.85 -29.10 1.29
N ALA A 196 -1.52 -29.02 1.21
CA ALA A 196 -0.65 -28.92 2.37
C ALA A 196 -0.98 -27.72 3.29
N PHE A 197 -1.44 -26.60 2.73
CA PHE A 197 -1.82 -25.41 3.51
C PHE A 197 -3.16 -25.56 4.26
N GLN A 198 -3.92 -26.63 4.03
CA GLN A 198 -5.18 -26.90 4.74
C GLN A 198 -4.96 -27.73 6.02
N ASP A 199 -3.79 -28.36 6.16
CA ASP A 199 -3.42 -29.07 7.38
C ASP A 199 -3.30 -28.07 8.56
N PRO A 200 -3.99 -28.30 9.70
CA PRO A 200 -3.98 -27.36 10.83
C PRO A 200 -2.58 -27.11 11.41
N GLY A 201 -1.69 -28.12 11.40
CA GLY A 201 -0.32 -27.98 11.87
C GLY A 201 0.49 -27.07 10.98
N ASN A 202 0.37 -27.26 9.65
CA ASN A 202 1.01 -26.41 8.67
C ASN A 202 0.47 -24.98 8.73
N GLN A 203 -0.85 -24.79 8.87
CA GLN A 203 -1.47 -23.45 9.01
C GLN A 203 -0.91 -22.68 10.20
N GLN A 204 -0.91 -23.31 11.37
CA GLN A 204 -0.38 -22.69 12.59
C GLN A 204 1.10 -22.34 12.45
N PHE A 205 1.87 -23.18 11.75
CA PHE A 205 3.29 -22.93 11.54
C PHE A 205 3.56 -21.78 10.56
N ILE A 206 2.92 -21.79 9.38
CA ILE A 206 3.12 -20.74 8.37
C ILE A 206 2.60 -19.39 8.83
N ASP A 207 1.58 -19.35 9.69
CA ASP A 207 1.10 -18.12 10.33
C ASP A 207 1.96 -17.68 11.53
N GLY A 208 2.90 -18.52 11.98
CA GLY A 208 3.88 -18.20 13.01
C GLY A 208 3.37 -18.39 14.45
N PHE A 209 2.33 -19.19 14.65
CA PHE A 209 1.76 -19.50 15.97
C PHE A 209 2.46 -20.67 16.68
N THR A 210 3.09 -21.58 15.94
CA THR A 210 3.73 -22.80 16.48
C THR A 210 5.14 -23.02 15.93
N GLY A 211 5.86 -23.99 16.51
CA GLY A 211 7.13 -24.47 15.96
C GLY A 211 6.92 -25.37 14.72
N ALA A 212 7.99 -25.66 13.99
CA ALA A 212 7.91 -26.45 12.75
C ALA A 212 7.16 -27.78 12.99
N PRO A 213 6.19 -28.14 12.14
CA PRO A 213 5.48 -29.40 12.27
C PRO A 213 6.49 -30.55 12.15
N LYS A 214 6.34 -31.59 12.96
CA LYS A 214 7.12 -32.82 12.79
C LYS A 214 6.79 -33.37 11.40
N ILE A 215 7.80 -33.56 10.56
CA ILE A 215 7.65 -34.18 9.25
C ILE A 215 7.35 -35.67 9.47
N GLU A 216 6.09 -36.00 9.75
CA GLU A 216 5.62 -37.39 9.81
C GLU A 216 4.89 -37.83 8.54
N TYR A 217 4.72 -36.94 7.55
CA TYR A 217 3.98 -37.24 6.32
C TYR A 217 4.73 -36.81 5.05
N MET A 218 5.71 -37.62 4.61
CA MET A 218 6.13 -37.73 3.19
C MET A 218 6.84 -39.08 2.88
N MET A 219 6.39 -40.20 3.47
CA MET A 219 6.88 -41.55 3.09
C MET A 219 5.74 -42.57 2.83
N ASN A 220 4.58 -42.13 2.36
CA ASN A 220 3.50 -43.04 1.91
C ASN A 220 3.14 -42.86 0.42
N ILE A 221 4.13 -42.50 -0.41
CA ILE A 221 4.06 -42.76 -1.85
C ILE A 221 5.06 -43.89 -2.10
N GLY A 222 4.60 -45.14 -2.00
CA GLY A 222 5.49 -46.30 -2.23
C GLY A 222 5.17 -47.60 -1.48
N ARG A 223 4.00 -47.73 -0.84
CA ARG A 223 3.54 -49.05 -0.35
C ARG A 223 2.13 -49.36 -0.87
N SER A 224 2.09 -49.60 -2.17
CA SER A 224 1.14 -50.55 -2.74
C SER A 224 1.71 -51.95 -2.51
N VAL A 225 1.01 -52.76 -1.72
CA VAL A 225 1.00 -54.22 -1.83
C VAL A 225 -0.43 -54.59 -2.17
#